data_AF-A0A962E0D0-F1
#
_entry.id   AF-A0A962E0D0-F1
#
_cell.length_a   1.000
_cell.length_b   1.000
_cell.length_c   1.000
_cell.angle_alpha   90.00
_cell.angle_beta   90.00
_cell.angle_gamma   90.00
#
_symmetry.space_group_name_H-M   'P 1'
#
loop_
_entity.id
_entity.type
_entity.pdbx_description
1 polymer ?
#
loop_
_entity_poly.entity_id
_entity_poly.type
_entity_poly.pdbx_seq_one_letter_code
_entity_poly.pdbx_strand_id
1 'polypeptide(L)'
;DLPLAWHFSRVIGARAVQVHFMGCWDTVASMIVPRPDRFYLPSLETLPYTRKNPSVACFRHAIAIDERRRMFRLADWEQPQPFVPNPYQPDKATEQDCVQMAFAGVHSDIGGGYPETESALSKIPLVWMIEQAQAQGLLTSKAMFNHLIHGKARKGSSHQYVAPDPAGPMHQSLSGAWWALEYLPKRAKYREWPGEQLAGWYLPAGEPRKLPPAAQIHPSVALRRAAGIGYDPINLSPPTGV
;
A
#
# COMPACT_ATOMS: atom_id res chain seq x y z
N ASP A 1 1.04 27.07 -19.85
CA ASP A 1 1.76 28.18 -19.22
C ASP A 1 1.21 28.41 -17.81
N LEU A 2 2.03 28.24 -16.77
CA LEU A 2 1.56 28.26 -15.36
C LEU A 2 1.01 29.64 -14.92
N PRO A 3 1.60 30.78 -15.32
CA PRO A 3 1.06 32.11 -15.02
C PRO A 3 -0.33 32.36 -15.64
N LEU A 4 -0.59 31.88 -16.86
CA LEU A 4 -1.90 31.98 -17.50
C LEU A 4 -2.95 31.15 -16.76
N ALA A 5 -2.61 29.91 -16.37
CA ALA A 5 -3.48 29.05 -15.58
C ALA A 5 -3.77 29.65 -14.19
N TRP A 6 -2.79 30.32 -13.59
CA TRP A 6 -2.95 31.05 -12.33
C TRP A 6 -3.89 32.25 -12.46
N HIS A 7 -3.70 33.06 -13.51
CA HIS A 7 -4.53 34.22 -13.75
C HIS A 7 -5.98 33.78 -14.02
N PHE A 8 -6.16 32.74 -14.82
CA PHE A 8 -7.47 32.14 -15.07
C PHE A 8 -8.11 31.61 -13.77
N SER A 9 -7.38 30.83 -12.97
CA SER A 9 -7.91 30.28 -11.71
C SER A 9 -8.31 31.36 -10.71
N ARG A 10 -7.55 32.46 -10.63
CA ARG A 10 -7.90 33.64 -9.84
C ARG A 10 -9.17 34.34 -10.35
N VAL A 11 -9.27 34.54 -11.66
CA VAL A 11 -10.42 35.23 -12.29
C VAL A 11 -11.72 34.45 -12.08
N ILE A 12 -11.68 33.12 -12.20
CA ILE A 12 -12.86 32.27 -11.99
C ILE A 12 -13.12 31.92 -10.51
N GLY A 13 -12.25 32.37 -9.59
CA GLY A 13 -12.37 32.07 -8.16
C GLY A 13 -12.17 30.59 -7.80
N ALA A 14 -11.36 29.87 -8.57
CA ALA A 14 -11.09 28.45 -8.29
C ALA A 14 -10.35 28.29 -6.97
N ARG A 15 -10.85 27.39 -6.12
CA ARG A 15 -10.22 27.03 -4.85
C ARG A 15 -9.17 25.95 -5.07
N ALA A 16 -7.95 26.18 -4.59
CA ALA A 16 -6.97 25.11 -4.45
C ALA A 16 -7.42 24.15 -3.34
N VAL A 17 -7.56 22.86 -3.68
CA VAL A 17 -7.91 21.81 -2.72
C VAL A 17 -6.62 21.13 -2.28
N GLN A 18 -6.20 21.45 -1.06
CA GLN A 18 -5.08 20.81 -0.41
C GLN A 18 -5.54 19.51 0.25
N VAL A 19 -4.72 18.46 0.14
CA VAL A 19 -5.00 17.18 0.79
C VAL A 19 -4.28 17.16 2.13
N HIS A 20 -5.04 17.30 3.21
CA HIS A 20 -4.48 17.31 4.56
C HIS A 20 -3.89 15.95 4.96
N PHE A 21 -4.63 14.88 4.72
CA PHE A 21 -4.22 13.51 5.02
C PHE A 21 -4.59 12.55 3.88
N MET A 22 -3.66 11.69 3.50
CA MET A 22 -3.87 10.62 2.53
C MET A 22 -3.37 9.29 3.11
N GLY A 23 -4.31 8.38 3.37
CA GLY A 23 -4.02 7.01 3.78
C GLY A 23 -4.22 6.04 2.62
N CYS A 24 -3.17 5.29 2.29
CA CYS A 24 -3.20 4.25 1.25
C CYS A 24 -2.89 2.88 1.83
N TRP A 25 -3.52 1.85 1.29
CA TRP A 25 -3.23 0.46 1.60
C TRP A 25 -2.72 -0.24 0.34
N ASP A 26 -1.51 -0.75 0.44
CA ASP A 26 -0.82 -1.61 -0.52
C ASP A 26 -0.99 -1.19 -1.99
N THR A 27 -0.61 0.05 -2.30
CA THR A 27 -0.75 0.62 -3.65
C THR A 27 -0.03 -0.26 -4.68
N VAL A 28 -0.73 -0.68 -5.73
CA VAL A 28 -0.17 -1.53 -6.80
C VAL A 28 0.06 -0.74 -8.09
N ALA A 29 1.17 -1.01 -8.76
CA ALA A 29 1.56 -0.29 -9.99
C ALA A 29 0.79 -0.71 -11.25
N SER A 30 -0.04 -1.76 -11.16
CA SER A 30 -0.64 -2.43 -12.31
C SER A 30 -2.16 -2.39 -12.26
N MET A 31 -2.78 -1.68 -13.19
CA MET A 31 -4.17 -1.89 -13.53
C MET A 31 -4.26 -2.81 -14.75
N ILE A 32 -5.01 -3.90 -14.62
CA ILE A 32 -5.40 -4.72 -15.78
C ILE A 32 -6.49 -3.94 -16.51
N VAL A 33 -6.15 -3.33 -17.64
CA VAL A 33 -7.13 -2.65 -18.48
C VAL A 33 -7.54 -3.62 -19.59
N PRO A 34 -8.79 -4.12 -19.60
CA PRO A 34 -9.28 -4.86 -20.75
C PRO A 34 -9.35 -3.89 -21.92
N ARG A 35 -8.62 -4.19 -23.00
CA ARG A 35 -8.52 -3.37 -24.20
C ARG A 35 -9.48 -3.94 -25.27
N PRO A 36 -10.67 -3.35 -25.49
CA PRO A 36 -11.60 -3.84 -26.51
C PRO A 36 -10.97 -3.81 -27.92
N ASP A 37 -10.02 -2.90 -28.14
CA ASP A 37 -9.21 -2.73 -29.34
C ASP A 37 -8.18 -3.85 -29.59
N ARG A 38 -7.96 -4.75 -28.61
CA ARG A 38 -7.00 -5.86 -28.71
C ARG A 38 -7.62 -7.21 -28.35
N PHE A 39 -8.86 -7.46 -28.77
CA PHE A 39 -9.61 -8.68 -28.41
C PHE A 39 -9.67 -8.91 -26.89
N TYR A 40 -9.78 -7.83 -26.11
CA TYR A 40 -9.75 -7.86 -24.64
C TYR A 40 -8.45 -8.38 -24.01
N LEU A 41 -7.36 -8.48 -24.79
CA LEU A 41 -6.06 -8.83 -24.24
C LEU A 41 -5.64 -7.74 -23.23
N PRO A 42 -5.38 -8.09 -21.96
CA PRO A 42 -5.16 -7.11 -20.91
C PRO A 42 -3.85 -6.35 -21.14
N SER A 43 -3.89 -5.02 -21.07
CA SER A 43 -2.68 -4.21 -20.96
C SER A 43 -2.38 -3.88 -19.50
N LEU A 44 -1.10 -3.89 -19.15
CA LEU A 44 -0.60 -3.40 -17.87
C LEU A 44 -0.30 -1.92 -18.02
N GLU A 45 -1.12 -1.07 -17.43
CA GLU A 45 -0.90 0.38 -17.42
C GLU A 45 -0.41 0.82 -16.04
N THR A 46 0.60 1.68 -16.02
CA THR A 46 0.98 2.45 -14.84
C THR A 46 0.54 3.88 -15.06
N LEU A 47 -0.34 4.38 -14.19
CA LEU A 47 -0.78 5.76 -14.29
C LEU A 47 0.37 6.70 -13.96
N PRO A 48 0.60 7.76 -14.76
CA PRO A 48 1.62 8.76 -14.47
C PRO A 48 1.27 9.51 -13.18
N TYR A 49 2.29 10.01 -12.47
CA TYR A 49 2.16 10.82 -11.24
C TYR A 49 1.49 10.11 -10.05
N THR A 50 1.52 8.78 -10.00
CA THR A 50 0.98 8.00 -8.86
C THR A 50 1.89 7.95 -7.64
N ARG A 51 3.18 8.24 -7.81
CA ARG A 51 4.20 8.16 -6.75
C ARG A 51 4.56 9.51 -6.14
N LYS A 52 4.06 10.61 -6.72
CA LYS A 52 4.31 11.99 -6.28
C LYS A 52 3.05 12.82 -6.29
N ASN A 53 2.81 13.54 -5.20
CA ASN A 53 1.78 14.57 -5.17
C ASN A 53 2.17 15.67 -4.18
N PRO A 54 2.57 16.86 -4.66
CA PRO A 54 2.96 17.95 -3.79
C PRO A 54 1.75 18.60 -3.07
N SER A 55 0.51 18.24 -3.42
CA SER A 55 -0.68 18.77 -2.74
C SER A 55 -1.02 18.03 -1.44
N VAL A 56 -0.31 16.94 -1.14
CA VAL A 56 -0.53 16.12 0.07
C VAL A 56 0.38 16.59 1.19
N ALA A 57 -0.20 16.93 2.34
CA ALA A 57 0.54 17.38 3.53
C ALA A 57 1.09 16.19 4.33
N CYS A 58 0.21 15.26 4.66
CA CYS A 58 0.50 14.07 5.45
C CYS A 58 0.10 12.81 4.66
N PHE A 59 1.07 11.93 4.41
CA PHE A 59 0.89 10.68 3.67
C PHE A 59 1.21 9.47 4.55
N ARG A 60 0.36 8.46 4.50
CA ARG A 60 0.51 7.19 5.21
C ARG A 60 0.26 6.03 4.26
N HIS A 61 1.16 5.06 4.24
CA HIS A 61 1.04 3.88 3.38
C HIS A 61 1.26 2.61 4.18
N ALA A 62 0.24 1.76 4.27
CA ALA A 62 0.37 0.41 4.80
C ALA A 62 0.81 -0.53 3.68
N ILE A 63 1.92 -1.24 3.84
CA ILE A 63 2.54 -2.08 2.80
C ILE A 63 2.48 -3.56 3.22
N ALA A 64 2.10 -4.44 2.28
CA ALA A 64 2.17 -5.88 2.48
C ALA A 64 3.59 -6.43 2.29
N ILE A 65 4.08 -7.18 3.27
CA ILE A 65 5.40 -7.84 3.20
C ILE A 65 5.33 -9.11 2.33
N ASP A 66 4.25 -9.88 2.42
CA ASP A 66 4.20 -11.26 1.92
C ASP A 66 3.50 -11.41 0.55
N GLU A 67 3.12 -10.29 -0.08
CA GLU A 67 2.53 -10.29 -1.42
C GLU A 67 3.58 -10.56 -2.50
N ARG A 68 3.39 -11.65 -3.25
CA ARG A 68 4.36 -12.17 -4.23
C ARG A 68 3.85 -12.20 -5.67
N ARG A 69 2.57 -11.91 -5.91
CA ARG A 69 2.00 -11.93 -7.27
C ARG A 69 2.67 -10.85 -8.10
N ARG A 70 3.17 -11.22 -9.28
CA ARG A 70 3.83 -10.32 -10.24
C ARG A 70 3.00 -9.11 -10.68
N MET A 71 1.68 -9.20 -10.59
CA MET A 71 0.74 -8.14 -10.97
C MET A 71 0.44 -7.20 -9.80
N PHE A 72 0.89 -7.53 -8.59
CA PHE A 72 0.68 -6.75 -7.37
C PHE A 72 2.02 -6.18 -6.91
N ARG A 73 2.84 -5.68 -7.84
CA ARG A 73 4.09 -5.03 -7.48
C ARG A 73 3.80 -3.69 -6.83
N LEU A 74 4.49 -3.42 -5.73
CA LEU A 74 4.28 -2.25 -4.91
C LEU A 74 4.62 -0.98 -5.70
N ALA A 75 3.67 -0.05 -5.76
CA ALA A 75 3.94 1.32 -6.15
C ALA A 75 4.29 2.11 -4.90
N ASP A 76 5.57 2.24 -4.59
CA ASP A 76 6.04 2.97 -3.43
C ASP A 76 5.93 4.48 -3.64
N TRP A 77 5.69 5.19 -2.53
CA TRP A 77 5.70 6.64 -2.50
C TRP A 77 7.14 7.13 -2.44
N GLU A 78 7.52 8.00 -3.38
CA GLU A 78 8.88 8.54 -3.39
C GLU A 78 9.12 9.40 -2.14
N GLN A 79 10.31 9.33 -1.56
CA GLN A 79 10.66 10.13 -0.38
C GLN A 79 12.13 10.56 -0.48
N PRO A 80 12.46 11.79 -0.04
CA PRO A 80 11.55 12.85 0.45
C PRO A 80 10.77 13.55 -0.69
N GLN A 81 9.69 14.26 -0.34
CA GLN A 81 8.92 15.09 -1.29
C GLN A 81 8.50 16.42 -0.66
N PRO A 82 8.39 17.50 -1.47
CA PRO A 82 7.86 18.76 -0.99
C PRO A 82 6.34 18.73 -0.91
N PHE A 83 5.81 19.30 0.15
CA PHE A 83 4.44 19.77 0.23
C PHE A 83 4.36 21.21 -0.24
N VAL A 84 3.57 21.47 -1.28
CA VAL A 84 3.39 22.77 -1.91
C VAL A 84 1.92 23.17 -1.78
N PRO A 85 1.54 23.93 -0.73
CA PRO A 85 0.17 24.38 -0.52
C PRO A 85 -0.45 25.11 -1.70
N ASN A 86 0.38 25.84 -2.43
CA ASN A 86 -0.01 26.60 -3.59
C ASN A 86 1.05 26.39 -4.69
N PRO A 87 0.71 25.72 -5.81
CA PRO A 87 1.67 25.44 -6.88
C PRO A 87 2.25 26.70 -7.55
N TYR A 88 1.65 27.86 -7.31
CA TYR A 88 2.09 29.16 -7.81
C TYR A 88 2.97 29.92 -6.80
N GLN A 89 3.22 29.35 -5.61
CA GLN A 89 4.15 29.86 -4.59
C GLN A 89 5.09 28.72 -4.14
N PRO A 90 5.95 28.21 -5.06
CA PRO A 90 6.83 27.08 -4.76
C PRO A 90 7.89 27.41 -3.68
N ASP A 91 8.17 28.69 -3.46
CA ASP A 91 9.02 29.22 -2.40
C ASP A 91 8.49 28.93 -0.98
N LYS A 92 7.18 28.66 -0.85
CA LYS A 92 6.54 28.28 0.42
C LYS A 92 6.44 26.77 0.62
N ALA A 93 7.17 25.99 -0.17
CA ALA A 93 7.20 24.54 0.01
C ALA A 93 7.77 24.18 1.38
N THR A 94 7.20 23.15 2.00
CA THR A 94 7.69 22.54 3.23
C THR A 94 7.90 21.04 2.99
N GLU A 95 8.54 20.33 3.91
CA GLU A 95 8.67 18.88 3.78
C GLU A 95 7.31 18.20 4.01
N GLN A 96 7.00 17.22 3.16
CA GLN A 96 5.83 16.38 3.35
C GLN A 96 6.05 15.40 4.52
N ASP A 97 5.07 15.30 5.42
CA ASP A 97 5.07 14.27 6.46
C ASP A 97 4.66 12.92 5.84
N CYS A 98 5.62 12.03 5.61
CA CYS A 98 5.40 10.77 4.94
C CYS A 98 5.85 9.58 5.81
N VAL A 99 4.98 8.59 5.97
CA VAL A 99 5.33 7.30 6.61
C VAL A 99 4.83 6.15 5.74
N GLN A 100 5.77 5.28 5.37
CA GLN A 100 5.47 3.98 4.77
C GLN A 100 5.75 2.91 5.83
N MET A 101 4.73 2.12 6.17
CA MET A 101 4.77 1.13 7.24
C MET A 101 4.45 -0.25 6.68
N ALA A 102 5.36 -1.20 6.87
CA ALA A 102 5.23 -2.57 6.39
C ALA A 102 4.63 -3.48 7.46
N PHE A 103 3.69 -4.32 7.04
CA PHE A 103 2.92 -5.23 7.87
C PHE A 103 2.99 -6.66 7.31
N ALA A 104 2.90 -7.64 8.20
CA ALA A 104 2.82 -9.05 7.81
C ALA A 104 1.48 -9.34 7.10
N GLY A 105 1.53 -10.13 6.04
CA GLY A 105 0.38 -10.52 5.23
C GLY A 105 0.48 -10.16 3.76
N VAL A 106 -0.46 -10.68 2.97
CA VAL A 106 -0.63 -10.38 1.54
C VAL A 106 -1.49 -9.14 1.31
N HIS A 107 -1.71 -8.74 0.05
CA HIS A 107 -2.44 -7.50 -0.30
C HIS A 107 -3.76 -7.31 0.48
N SER A 108 -4.60 -8.34 0.53
CA SER A 108 -5.91 -8.29 1.23
C SER A 108 -5.81 -8.52 2.74
N ASP A 109 -4.69 -9.04 3.25
CA ASP A 109 -4.40 -9.00 4.69
C ASP A 109 -4.05 -7.58 5.14
N ILE A 110 -3.69 -6.68 4.22
CA ILE A 110 -3.41 -5.28 4.54
C ILE A 110 -4.59 -4.38 4.23
N GLY A 111 -5.13 -4.45 3.01
CA GLY A 111 -6.26 -3.64 2.57
C GLY A 111 -7.64 -4.13 3.02
N GLY A 112 -7.72 -5.35 3.55
CA GLY A 112 -8.98 -6.04 3.82
C GLY A 112 -9.55 -6.73 2.58
N GLY A 113 -10.55 -7.60 2.79
CA GLY A 113 -11.26 -8.31 1.71
C GLY A 113 -11.46 -9.80 1.95
N TYR A 114 -10.78 -10.39 2.94
CA TYR A 114 -11.05 -11.75 3.41
C TYR A 114 -12.32 -11.82 4.29
N PRO A 115 -12.90 -13.01 4.51
CA PRO A 115 -14.02 -13.18 5.44
C PRO A 115 -13.70 -12.64 6.83
N GLU A 116 -14.72 -12.11 7.52
CA GLU A 116 -14.52 -11.45 8.82
C GLU A 116 -13.88 -12.39 9.86
N THR A 117 -14.21 -13.68 9.84
CA THR A 117 -13.62 -14.70 10.74
C THR A 117 -12.11 -14.87 10.58
N GLU A 118 -11.55 -14.47 9.44
CA GLU A 118 -10.13 -14.59 9.09
C GLU A 118 -9.44 -13.22 9.01
N SER A 119 -10.15 -12.13 9.32
CA SER A 119 -9.69 -10.77 9.07
C SER A 119 -8.80 -10.17 10.17
N ALA A 120 -8.40 -10.97 11.16
CA ALA A 120 -7.64 -10.48 12.33
C ALA A 120 -6.34 -9.75 11.94
N LEU A 121 -5.65 -10.23 10.90
CA LEU A 121 -4.41 -9.61 10.44
C LEU A 121 -4.65 -8.22 9.81
N SER A 122 -5.75 -8.04 9.07
CA SER A 122 -6.12 -6.75 8.43
C SER A 122 -6.63 -5.69 9.38
N LYS A 123 -7.07 -6.08 10.59
CA LYS A 123 -7.40 -5.12 11.65
C LYS A 123 -6.17 -4.34 12.12
N ILE A 124 -4.96 -4.91 12.03
CA ILE A 124 -3.72 -4.26 12.49
C ILE A 124 -3.37 -3.01 11.66
N PRO A 125 -3.21 -3.08 10.33
CA PRO A 125 -2.98 -1.89 9.51
C PRO A 125 -4.17 -0.93 9.52
N LEU A 126 -5.39 -1.42 9.70
CA LEU A 126 -6.57 -0.56 9.89
C LEU A 126 -6.48 0.27 11.18
N VAL A 127 -6.12 -0.34 12.32
CA VAL A 127 -5.86 0.35 13.59
C VAL A 127 -4.82 1.42 13.39
N TRP A 128 -3.66 1.05 12.85
CA TRP A 128 -2.57 1.98 12.61
C TRP A 128 -3.01 3.17 11.76
N MET A 129 -3.69 2.93 10.64
CA MET A 129 -4.13 4.02 9.77
C MET A 129 -5.13 4.96 10.46
N ILE A 130 -6.06 4.42 11.24
CA ILE A 130 -7.01 5.24 11.99
C ILE A 130 -6.30 6.09 13.03
N GLU A 131 -5.32 5.52 13.76
CA GLU A 131 -4.51 6.27 14.73
C GLU A 131 -3.73 7.39 14.04
N GLN A 132 -3.14 7.13 12.87
CA GLN A 132 -2.47 8.16 12.08
C GLN A 132 -3.43 9.27 11.64
N ALA A 133 -4.64 8.91 11.19
CA ALA A 133 -5.65 9.89 10.79
C ALA A 133 -6.18 10.70 11.98
N GLN A 134 -6.37 10.07 13.14
CA GLN A 134 -6.77 10.73 14.39
C GLN A 134 -5.69 11.72 14.87
N ALA A 135 -4.41 11.37 14.75
CA ALA A 135 -3.30 12.28 15.04
C ALA A 135 -3.33 13.55 14.15
N GLN A 136 -3.96 13.47 12.97
CA GLN A 136 -4.19 14.60 12.06
C GLN A 136 -5.56 15.27 12.22
N GLY A 137 -6.31 14.91 13.27
CA GLY A 137 -7.58 15.55 13.64
C GLY A 137 -8.84 14.84 13.16
N LEU A 138 -8.76 13.64 12.57
CA LEU A 138 -9.96 12.89 12.18
C LEU A 138 -10.74 12.44 13.41
N LEU A 139 -11.99 12.90 13.53
CA LEU A 139 -12.91 12.46 14.57
C LEU A 139 -13.51 11.10 14.20
N THR A 140 -13.38 10.12 15.10
CA THR A 140 -13.95 8.78 14.92
C THR A 140 -14.88 8.41 16.07
N SER A 141 -15.89 7.60 15.78
CA SER A 141 -16.78 7.08 16.82
C SER A 141 -16.09 5.97 17.60
N LYS A 142 -15.79 6.23 18.88
CA LYS A 142 -15.21 5.23 19.79
C LYS A 142 -16.06 3.96 19.88
N ALA A 143 -17.38 4.07 19.78
CA ALA A 143 -18.27 2.92 19.79
C ALA A 143 -18.12 2.07 18.53
N MET A 144 -18.04 2.69 17.35
CA MET A 144 -17.81 1.98 16.08
C MET A 144 -16.43 1.35 16.02
N PHE A 145 -15.40 2.10 16.45
CA PHE A 145 -14.03 1.61 16.53
C PHE A 145 -13.96 0.33 17.39
N ASN A 146 -14.49 0.38 18.61
CA ASN A 146 -14.55 -0.79 19.49
C ASN A 146 -15.31 -1.98 18.90
N HIS A 147 -16.40 -1.74 18.17
CA HIS A 147 -17.20 -2.81 17.59
C HIS A 147 -16.53 -3.46 16.39
N LEU A 148 -16.09 -2.66 15.40
CA LEU A 148 -15.55 -3.15 14.12
C LEU A 148 -14.12 -3.69 14.22
N ILE A 149 -13.34 -3.16 15.16
CA ILE A 149 -11.91 -3.44 15.27
C ILE A 149 -11.63 -4.35 16.45
N HIS A 150 -12.16 -4.04 17.64
CA HIS A 150 -11.90 -4.87 18.82
C HIS A 150 -12.94 -5.97 19.03
N GLY A 151 -13.88 -6.15 18.11
CA GLY A 151 -14.90 -7.19 18.20
C GLY A 151 -15.88 -7.02 19.36
N LYS A 152 -15.92 -5.85 20.02
CA LYS A 152 -16.79 -5.66 21.18
C LYS A 152 -18.25 -5.67 20.77
N ALA A 153 -19.07 -6.44 21.47
CA ALA A 153 -20.50 -6.52 21.19
C ALA A 153 -21.14 -5.13 21.27
N ARG A 154 -21.98 -4.81 20.29
CA ARG A 154 -22.75 -3.57 20.25
C ARG A 154 -24.23 -3.89 20.31
N LYS A 155 -24.96 -3.24 21.23
CA LYS A 155 -26.41 -3.41 21.38
C LYS A 155 -27.11 -3.09 20.04
N GLY A 156 -27.85 -4.06 19.52
CA GLY A 156 -28.57 -3.96 18.24
C GLY A 156 -27.78 -4.35 16.99
N SER A 157 -26.52 -4.81 17.11
CA SER A 157 -25.78 -5.37 15.98
C SER A 157 -25.86 -6.90 15.97
N SER A 158 -26.17 -7.49 14.81
CA SER A 158 -26.10 -8.93 14.57
C SER A 158 -24.72 -9.40 14.12
N HIS A 159 -23.83 -8.48 13.76
CA HIS A 159 -22.52 -8.81 13.20
C HIS A 159 -21.48 -8.94 14.31
N GLN A 160 -20.66 -9.99 14.24
CA GLN A 160 -19.50 -10.21 15.10
C GLN A 160 -18.23 -9.95 14.30
N TYR A 161 -17.29 -9.26 14.91
CA TYR A 161 -16.02 -8.89 14.31
C TYR A 161 -14.88 -9.51 15.11
N VAL A 162 -13.82 -9.93 14.43
CA VAL A 162 -12.63 -10.46 15.09
C VAL A 162 -11.73 -9.32 15.54
N ALA A 163 -11.03 -9.52 16.65
CA ALA A 163 -10.03 -8.57 17.14
C ALA A 163 -8.72 -8.65 16.32
N PRO A 164 -7.89 -7.60 16.29
CA PRO A 164 -6.56 -7.67 15.73
C PRO A 164 -5.71 -8.72 16.46
N ASP A 165 -5.10 -9.61 15.69
CA ASP A 165 -4.20 -10.64 16.22
C ASP A 165 -2.98 -10.79 15.28
N PRO A 166 -1.76 -10.43 15.72
CA PRO A 166 -0.54 -10.65 14.96
C PRO A 166 -0.29 -12.12 14.61
N ALA A 167 -0.78 -13.06 15.43
CA ALA A 167 -0.67 -14.50 15.22
C ALA A 167 -1.87 -15.07 14.43
N GLY A 168 -2.82 -14.23 14.02
CA GLY A 168 -3.98 -14.62 13.25
C GLY A 168 -3.64 -15.26 11.90
N PRO A 169 -4.65 -15.85 11.22
CA PRO A 169 -4.46 -16.49 9.93
C PRO A 169 -3.87 -15.50 8.92
N MET A 170 -2.88 -15.97 8.16
CA MET A 170 -2.30 -15.24 7.05
C MET A 170 -2.58 -16.01 5.78
N HIS A 171 -3.02 -15.29 4.75
CA HIS A 171 -3.48 -15.93 3.53
C HIS A 171 -2.36 -16.07 2.51
N GLN A 172 -2.52 -17.02 1.59
CA GLN A 172 -1.63 -17.18 0.44
C GLN A 172 -2.35 -16.69 -0.83
N SER A 173 -2.01 -15.49 -1.28
CA SER A 173 -2.59 -14.90 -2.49
C SER A 173 -2.05 -15.49 -3.79
N LEU A 174 -0.79 -15.95 -3.79
CA LEU A 174 -0.17 -16.64 -4.92
C LEU A 174 -0.61 -18.11 -4.96
N SER A 175 -1.74 -18.37 -5.59
CA SER A 175 -2.32 -19.71 -5.73
C SER A 175 -3.02 -19.88 -7.09
N GLY A 176 -3.24 -21.14 -7.52
CA GLY A 176 -3.97 -21.48 -8.74
C GLY A 176 -3.46 -20.74 -9.99
N ALA A 177 -4.37 -20.04 -10.68
CA ALA A 177 -4.09 -19.34 -11.93
C ALA A 177 -2.98 -18.27 -11.84
N TRP A 178 -2.71 -17.73 -10.63
CA TRP A 178 -1.62 -16.78 -10.44
C TRP A 178 -0.24 -17.40 -10.73
N TRP A 179 -0.05 -18.69 -10.46
CA TRP A 179 1.19 -19.39 -10.79
C TRP A 179 1.44 -19.46 -12.30
N ALA A 180 0.40 -19.60 -13.12
CA ALA A 180 0.57 -19.58 -14.57
C ALA A 180 1.16 -18.23 -15.06
N LEU A 181 0.75 -17.13 -14.43
CA LEU A 181 1.30 -15.80 -14.76
C LEU A 181 2.75 -15.63 -14.29
N GLU A 182 3.17 -16.27 -13.19
CA GLU A 182 4.57 -16.22 -12.71
C GLU A 182 5.58 -16.83 -13.69
N TYR A 183 5.13 -17.72 -14.59
CA TYR A 183 5.99 -18.33 -15.62
C TYR A 183 6.08 -17.54 -16.92
N LEU A 184 5.39 -16.40 -17.05
CA LEU A 184 5.57 -15.52 -18.19
C LEU A 184 6.86 -14.69 -18.01
N PRO A 185 7.79 -14.65 -18.98
CA PRO A 185 9.00 -13.83 -18.84
C PRO A 185 8.68 -12.33 -18.64
N LYS A 186 9.45 -11.66 -17.77
CA LYS A 186 9.47 -10.20 -17.61
C LYS A 186 10.82 -9.64 -18.04
N ARG A 187 10.85 -8.39 -18.48
CA ARG A 187 12.12 -7.68 -18.72
C ARG A 187 12.85 -7.50 -17.39
N ALA A 188 14.15 -7.80 -17.39
CA ALA A 188 15.00 -7.75 -16.20
C ALA A 188 15.05 -6.38 -15.50
N LYS A 189 14.75 -5.28 -16.21
CA LYS A 189 14.63 -3.94 -15.61
C LYS A 189 13.53 -3.80 -14.55
N TYR A 190 12.53 -4.70 -14.55
CA TYR A 190 11.42 -4.71 -13.58
C TYR A 190 11.64 -5.71 -12.45
N ARG A 191 12.84 -6.29 -12.35
CA ARG A 191 13.20 -7.26 -11.34
C ARG A 191 13.43 -6.56 -10.01
N GLU A 192 12.83 -7.11 -8.95
CA GLU A 192 12.94 -6.58 -7.59
C GLU A 192 13.95 -7.36 -6.74
N TRP A 193 14.18 -8.63 -7.08
CA TRP A 193 15.02 -9.55 -6.31
C TRP A 193 16.18 -10.12 -7.14
N PRO A 194 17.36 -10.42 -6.56
CA PRO A 194 18.44 -11.10 -7.26
C PRO A 194 17.98 -12.43 -7.86
N GLY A 195 18.47 -12.76 -9.05
CA GLY A 195 18.13 -14.00 -9.74
C GLY A 195 18.81 -14.13 -11.10
N GLU A 196 18.62 -15.27 -11.75
CA GLU A 196 19.12 -15.51 -13.10
C GLU A 196 18.36 -14.66 -14.12
N GLN A 197 19.06 -14.27 -15.19
CA GLN A 197 18.47 -13.62 -16.35
C GLN A 197 19.09 -14.20 -17.62
N LEU A 198 18.29 -14.31 -18.67
CA LEU A 198 18.74 -14.75 -19.98
C LEU A 198 18.29 -13.72 -21.02
N ALA A 199 19.24 -13.17 -21.77
CA ALA A 199 18.99 -12.19 -22.83
C ALA A 199 18.11 -10.99 -22.40
N GLY A 200 18.27 -10.51 -21.16
CA GLY A 200 17.50 -9.38 -20.63
C GLY A 200 16.09 -9.71 -20.13
N TRP A 201 15.75 -11.01 -20.05
CA TRP A 201 14.50 -11.52 -19.50
C TRP A 201 14.76 -12.37 -18.25
N TYR A 202 13.79 -12.42 -17.36
CA TYR A 202 13.80 -13.28 -16.17
C TYR A 202 12.40 -13.84 -15.89
N LEU A 203 12.35 -14.93 -15.14
CA LEU A 203 11.10 -15.49 -14.62
C LEU A 203 10.88 -14.99 -13.19
N PRO A 204 9.73 -14.35 -12.90
CA PRO A 204 9.41 -13.89 -11.56
C PRO A 204 9.31 -15.02 -10.53
N ALA A 205 8.69 -16.14 -10.87
CA ALA A 205 8.61 -17.35 -10.05
C ALA A 205 8.24 -17.08 -8.56
N GLY A 206 7.35 -16.12 -8.30
CA GLY A 206 6.98 -15.74 -6.93
C GLY A 206 8.05 -14.94 -6.19
N GLU A 207 8.84 -14.13 -6.92
CA GLU A 207 9.90 -13.28 -6.35
C GLU A 207 9.38 -12.48 -5.14
N PRO A 208 10.12 -12.48 -4.00
CA PRO A 208 9.78 -11.67 -2.85
C PRO A 208 9.66 -10.20 -3.22
N ARG A 209 8.81 -9.47 -2.50
CA ARG A 209 8.66 -8.04 -2.70
C ARG A 209 9.83 -7.29 -2.08
N LYS A 210 10.38 -6.34 -2.84
CA LYS A 210 11.36 -5.38 -2.31
C LYS A 210 10.64 -4.29 -1.51
N LEU A 211 11.01 -4.13 -0.25
CA LEU A 211 10.48 -3.04 0.60
C LEU A 211 11.19 -1.72 0.27
N PRO A 212 10.49 -0.58 0.31
CA PRO A 212 11.11 0.74 0.15
C PRO A 212 12.18 0.97 1.24
N PRO A 213 13.34 1.59 0.93
CA PRO A 213 14.39 1.81 1.93
C PRO A 213 13.94 2.67 3.12
N ALA A 214 13.01 3.59 2.90
CA ALA A 214 12.43 4.45 3.94
C ALA A 214 11.24 3.81 4.67
N ALA A 215 10.83 2.58 4.31
CA ALA A 215 9.72 1.91 4.96
C ALA A 215 10.12 1.40 6.35
N GLN A 216 9.26 1.67 7.32
CA GLN A 216 9.40 1.17 8.69
C GLN A 216 8.67 -0.17 8.81
N ILE A 217 9.15 -1.05 9.69
CA ILE A 217 8.48 -2.33 9.97
C ILE A 217 7.60 -2.17 11.20
N HIS A 218 6.32 -2.54 11.10
CA HIS A 218 5.41 -2.40 12.23
C HIS A 218 5.76 -3.40 13.36
N PRO A 219 5.67 -3.02 14.65
CA PRO A 219 6.00 -3.91 15.77
C PRO A 219 5.23 -5.24 15.80
N SER A 220 4.03 -5.28 15.19
CA SER A 220 3.25 -6.53 15.06
C SER A 220 4.00 -7.62 14.29
N VAL A 221 4.92 -7.26 13.39
CA VAL A 221 5.75 -8.21 12.66
C VAL A 221 6.67 -8.96 13.64
N ALA A 222 7.29 -8.25 14.59
CA ALA A 222 8.11 -8.87 15.63
C ALA A 222 7.27 -9.76 16.55
N LEU A 223 6.06 -9.32 16.93
CA LEU A 223 5.11 -10.14 17.71
C LEU A 223 4.74 -11.42 16.97
N ARG A 224 4.50 -11.35 15.66
CA ARG A 224 4.20 -12.51 14.82
C ARG A 224 5.38 -13.49 14.75
N ARG A 225 6.61 -13.00 14.59
CA ARG A 225 7.83 -13.83 14.63
C ARG A 225 7.98 -14.54 15.99
N ALA A 226 7.68 -13.84 17.08
CA ALA A 226 7.75 -14.36 18.44
C ALA A 226 6.62 -15.35 18.78
N ALA A 227 5.54 -15.40 18.02
CA ALA A 227 4.39 -16.28 18.27
C ALA A 227 4.67 -17.78 18.01
N GLY A 228 5.85 -18.14 17.50
CA GLY A 228 6.23 -19.54 17.28
C GLY A 228 5.56 -20.21 16.07
N ILE A 229 4.96 -19.42 15.18
CA ILE A 229 4.22 -19.90 13.99
C ILE A 229 5.10 -20.03 12.73
N GLY A 230 6.43 -20.00 12.87
CA GLY A 230 7.37 -20.18 11.75
C GLY A 230 7.37 -19.03 10.73
N TYR A 231 6.99 -17.81 11.13
CA TYR A 231 6.98 -16.65 10.23
C TYR A 231 8.37 -15.99 10.18
N ASP A 232 9.08 -16.13 9.06
CA ASP A 232 10.40 -15.50 8.84
C ASP A 232 10.60 -15.14 7.36
N PRO A 233 10.04 -14.01 6.89
CA PRO A 233 10.08 -13.66 5.48
C PRO A 233 11.46 -13.11 5.07
N ILE A 234 12.00 -13.65 3.97
CA ILE A 234 13.36 -13.35 3.47
C ILE A 234 13.58 -11.87 3.13
N ASN A 235 12.53 -11.12 2.82
CA ASN A 235 12.62 -9.70 2.45
C ASN A 235 12.76 -8.73 3.63
N LEU A 236 12.71 -9.22 4.88
CA LEU A 236 13.06 -8.43 6.08
C LEU A 236 14.55 -8.47 6.40
N SER A 237 15.30 -9.38 5.78
CA SER A 237 16.75 -9.49 5.92
C SER A 237 17.33 -9.86 4.55
N PRO A 238 17.26 -8.93 3.58
CA PRO A 238 17.80 -9.20 2.25
C PRO A 238 19.28 -9.57 2.38
N PRO A 239 19.76 -10.56 1.60
CA PRO A 239 21.17 -10.94 1.64
C PRO A 239 22.05 -9.71 1.39
N THR A 240 22.99 -9.46 2.30
CA THR A 240 23.95 -8.36 2.21
C THR A 240 24.80 -8.54 0.96
N GLY A 241 24.52 -7.76 -0.08
CA GLY A 241 25.32 -7.73 -1.30
C GLY A 241 24.49 -7.64 -2.56
N VAL A 242 24.15 -6.41 -2.96
CA VAL A 242 24.03 -5.98 -4.36
C VAL A 242 24.51 -4.55 -4.47
#